data_AF-A0A0U4G5B0-F1
#
_entry.id   AF-A0A0U4G5B0-F1
#
_cell.length_a   1.000
_cell.length_b   1.000
_cell.length_c   1.000
_cell.angle_alpha   90.00
_cell.angle_beta   90.00
_cell.angle_gamma   90.00
#
_symmetry.space_group_name_H-M   'P 1'
#
loop_
_entity.id
_entity.type
_entity.pdbx_description
1 polymer ?
#
loop_
_entity_poly.entity_id
_entity_poly.type
_entity_poly.pdbx_seq_one_letter_code
_entity_poly.pdbx_strand_id
1 'polypeptide(L)'
;MKKFLLILFTLSIVLVGCGIAESVEPNEEKTNSISESILTYDNISPYINDEIEFINEGSVRYEGYDLYDYTISLQASNRFNELTKDEKYYKMVDIVKKIMDDYYNGDLDCDVEKTGCSIENIEVISGEDTYKIDYEEWESDHNYTININSGEEYKPKAEQDKVSASVDKYFEEKDNQDTETTIDSKNGNDWINLTDNQKFHAVSNAFYNLDNQGYTITETEYYYISALDEFYSDSTTRSTSVNEALASVGTMSGTIYK
;
A
#
# COMPACT_ATOMS: atom_id res chain seq x y z
N MET A 1 72.96 24.54 -11.87
CA MET A 1 72.62 24.97 -10.49
C MET A 1 71.17 25.43 -10.49
N LYS A 2 70.22 24.50 -10.29
CA LYS A 2 69.37 24.39 -9.08
C LYS A 2 68.80 25.74 -8.62
N LYS A 3 67.58 26.07 -9.08
CA LYS A 3 66.65 26.93 -8.34
C LYS A 3 65.36 26.12 -8.12
N PHE A 4 65.29 25.50 -6.95
CA PHE A 4 64.07 24.91 -6.39
C PHE A 4 63.17 26.08 -5.97
N LEU A 5 62.05 26.27 -6.66
CA LEU A 5 61.00 27.19 -6.22
C LEU A 5 60.06 26.39 -5.30
N LEU A 6 60.23 26.61 -4.00
CA LEU A 6 59.41 26.02 -2.95
C LEU A 6 58.10 26.83 -2.87
N ILE A 7 57.04 26.33 -3.49
CA ILE A 7 55.68 26.84 -3.30
C ILE A 7 55.11 26.11 -2.08
N LEU A 8 55.15 26.79 -0.93
CA LEU A 8 54.43 26.38 0.27
C LEU A 8 52.94 26.68 0.03
N PHE A 9 52.20 25.67 -0.43
CA PHE A 9 50.75 25.69 -0.43
C PHE A 9 50.31 25.35 1.01
N THR A 10 50.12 26.37 1.85
CA THR A 10 49.44 26.21 3.13
C THR A 10 47.96 25.96 2.83
N LEU A 11 47.61 24.69 2.67
CA LEU A 11 46.24 24.21 2.56
C LEU A 11 45.60 24.33 3.95
N SER A 12 45.06 25.51 4.25
CA SER A 12 44.14 25.70 5.36
C SER A 12 42.85 24.97 5.02
N ILE A 13 42.80 23.67 5.33
CA ILE A 13 41.57 22.90 5.36
C ILE A 13 40.74 23.51 6.50
N VAL A 14 39.88 24.45 6.15
CA VAL A 14 38.75 24.82 6.99
C VAL A 14 37.85 23.59 6.98
N LEU A 15 38.01 22.73 8.00
CA LEU A 15 37.00 21.77 8.41
C LEU A 15 35.78 22.60 8.82
N VAL A 16 34.96 22.94 7.84
CA VAL A 16 33.57 23.33 8.10
C VAL A 16 32.94 22.04 8.61
N GLY A 17 32.96 21.85 9.93
CA GLY A 17 32.09 20.88 10.55
C GLY A 17 30.66 21.33 10.25
N CYS A 18 30.07 20.80 9.18
CA CYS A 18 28.65 20.59 9.17
C CYS A 18 28.39 19.74 10.41
N GLY A 19 27.92 20.38 11.48
CA GLY A 19 27.21 19.67 12.52
C GLY A 19 26.00 19.08 11.83
N ILE A 20 26.15 17.85 11.33
CA ILE A 20 25.02 17.02 10.96
C ILE A 20 24.29 16.87 12.28
N ALA A 21 23.18 17.59 12.42
CA ALA A 21 22.26 17.33 13.52
C ALA A 21 21.97 15.83 13.45
N GLU A 22 22.22 15.11 14.54
CA GLU A 22 21.82 13.71 14.63
C GLU A 22 20.34 13.66 14.27
N SER A 23 20.01 12.95 13.19
CA SER A 23 18.63 12.74 12.80
C SER A 23 18.00 11.91 13.92
N VAL A 24 17.01 12.48 14.59
CA VAL A 24 16.14 11.68 15.45
C VAL A 24 15.38 10.73 14.52
N GLU A 25 15.41 9.45 14.86
CA GLU A 25 14.68 8.40 14.15
C GLU A 25 13.47 7.98 15.00
N PRO A 26 12.34 7.63 14.37
CA PRO A 26 11.18 7.10 15.06
C PRO A 26 11.49 5.71 15.64
N ASN A 27 10.70 5.27 16.61
CA ASN A 27 10.87 3.95 17.21
C ASN A 27 10.77 2.83 16.15
N GLU A 28 11.83 2.03 16.03
CA GLU A 28 11.95 0.99 14.99
C GLU A 28 10.89 -0.12 15.11
N GLU A 29 10.46 -0.47 16.33
CA GLU A 29 9.40 -1.47 16.53
C GLU A 29 8.06 -0.97 16.01
N LYS A 30 7.73 0.30 16.27
CA LYS A 30 6.50 0.93 15.76
C LYS A 30 6.51 1.07 14.24
N THR A 31 7.60 1.55 13.65
CA THR A 31 7.68 1.68 12.19
C THR A 31 7.58 0.33 11.49
N ASN A 32 8.28 -0.69 12.00
CA ASN A 32 8.18 -2.05 11.47
C ASN A 32 6.75 -2.61 11.57
N SER A 33 6.07 -2.40 12.70
CA SER A 33 4.70 -2.89 12.87
C SER A 33 3.70 -2.14 11.98
N ILE A 34 3.88 -0.84 11.74
CA ILE A 34 3.10 -0.10 10.72
C ILE A 34 3.33 -0.72 9.34
N SER A 35 4.59 -0.92 8.94
CA SER A 35 4.92 -1.52 7.65
C SER A 35 4.30 -2.90 7.49
N GLU A 36 4.43 -3.77 8.50
CA GLU A 36 3.81 -5.10 8.50
C GLU A 36 2.29 -5.01 8.40
N SER A 37 1.66 -4.10 9.14
CA SER A 37 0.21 -3.89 9.11
C SER A 37 -0.30 -3.50 7.72
N ILE A 38 0.42 -2.63 7.00
CA ILE A 38 0.10 -2.22 5.63
C ILE A 38 0.29 -3.41 4.67
N LEU A 39 1.43 -4.10 4.75
CA LEU A 39 1.81 -5.17 3.83
C LEU A 39 1.04 -6.48 4.03
N THR A 40 0.43 -6.68 5.20
CA THR A 40 -0.39 -7.86 5.50
C THR A 40 -1.89 -7.61 5.37
N TYR A 41 -2.32 -6.36 5.21
CA TYR A 41 -3.73 -6.06 5.06
C TYR A 41 -4.19 -6.32 3.62
N ASP A 42 -4.96 -7.39 3.42
CA ASP A 42 -5.40 -7.91 2.10
C ASP A 42 -6.01 -6.85 1.17
N ASN A 43 -6.68 -5.85 1.73
CA ASN A 43 -7.30 -4.79 0.96
C ASN A 43 -6.29 -3.76 0.38
N ILE A 44 -5.06 -3.73 0.90
CA ILE A 44 -4.00 -2.76 0.56
C ILE A 44 -2.79 -3.45 -0.07
N SER A 45 -2.35 -4.58 0.51
CA SER A 45 -1.12 -5.29 0.12
C SER A 45 -0.98 -5.59 -1.38
N PRO A 46 -2.04 -5.80 -2.18
CA PRO A 46 -1.87 -6.02 -3.62
C PRO A 46 -1.50 -4.75 -4.40
N TYR A 47 -1.70 -3.58 -3.80
CA TYR A 47 -1.55 -2.26 -4.43
C TYR A 47 -0.27 -1.53 -4.03
N ILE A 48 0.44 -2.03 -3.03
CA ILE A 48 1.65 -1.41 -2.47
C ILE A 48 2.78 -2.44 -2.53
N ASN A 49 3.99 -2.02 -2.91
CA ASN A 49 5.19 -2.84 -2.89
C ASN A 49 5.76 -2.89 -1.46
N ASP A 50 6.74 -3.76 -1.23
CA ASP A 50 7.41 -3.95 0.06
C ASP A 50 8.33 -2.79 0.50
N GLU A 51 8.49 -1.77 -0.33
CA GLU A 51 9.29 -0.58 -0.04
C GLU A 51 8.43 0.51 0.65
N ILE A 52 8.63 0.64 1.95
CA ILE A 52 7.98 1.63 2.83
C ILE A 52 9.07 2.46 3.50
N GLU A 53 9.03 3.78 3.31
CA GLU A 53 9.99 4.72 3.90
C GLU A 53 9.30 5.68 4.87
N PHE A 54 10.02 6.07 5.92
CA PHE A 54 9.59 7.09 6.89
C PHE A 54 10.48 8.32 6.71
N ILE A 55 9.94 9.36 6.09
CA ILE A 55 10.69 10.56 5.69
C ILE A 55 10.45 11.65 6.72
N ASN A 56 11.52 12.18 7.32
CA ASN A 56 11.45 13.31 8.25
C ASN A 56 11.24 14.62 7.48
N GLU A 57 10.07 15.24 7.65
CA GLU A 57 9.68 16.49 6.99
C GLU A 57 10.23 17.74 7.71
N GLY A 58 10.64 17.59 8.96
CA GLY A 58 11.23 18.65 9.75
C GLY A 58 11.00 18.49 11.24
N SER A 59 11.30 19.56 11.97
CA SER A 59 11.04 19.62 13.41
C SER A 59 10.56 20.99 13.87
N VAL A 60 9.71 20.97 14.88
CA VAL A 60 9.20 22.15 15.59
C VAL A 60 9.53 22.04 17.06
N ARG A 61 10.10 23.09 17.63
CA ARG A 61 10.33 23.18 19.08
C ARG A 61 9.14 23.83 19.77
N TYR A 62 8.47 23.12 20.66
CA TYR A 62 7.31 23.61 21.41
C TYR A 62 7.46 23.33 22.92
N GLU A 63 7.38 24.37 23.75
CA GLU A 63 7.49 24.28 25.21
C GLU A 63 8.68 23.46 25.75
N GLY A 64 9.78 23.40 24.98
CA GLY A 64 10.99 22.66 25.34
C GLY A 64 10.99 21.19 24.91
N TYR A 65 9.99 20.76 24.15
CA TYR A 65 9.97 19.53 23.38
C TYR A 65 10.40 19.80 21.94
N ASP A 66 11.12 18.86 21.35
CA ASP A 66 11.43 18.84 19.91
C ASP A 66 10.47 17.83 19.25
N LEU A 67 9.57 18.31 18.38
CA LEU A 67 8.56 17.50 17.71
C LEU A 67 8.99 17.29 16.26
N TYR A 68 8.95 16.05 15.79
CA TYR A 68 9.35 15.63 14.45
C TYR A 68 8.16 15.06 13.71
N ASP A 69 7.97 15.54 12.49
CA ASP A 69 6.88 15.13 11.63
C ASP A 69 7.41 14.24 10.51
N TYR A 70 6.73 13.11 10.30
CA TYR A 70 7.12 12.10 9.33
C TYR A 70 6.04 11.91 8.26
N THR A 71 6.49 11.74 7.03
CA THR A 71 5.70 11.21 5.92
C THR A 71 5.98 9.71 5.78
N ILE A 72 4.93 8.89 5.74
CA ILE A 72 5.03 7.49 5.32
C ILE A 72 4.94 7.47 3.80
N SER A 73 6.03 7.11 3.13
CA SER A 73 6.12 7.02 1.68
C SER A 73 6.06 5.56 1.24
N LEU A 74 5.08 5.25 0.39
CA LEU A 74 4.78 3.90 -0.08
C LEU A 74 5.00 3.82 -1.60
N GLN A 75 5.69 2.79 -2.06
CA GLN A 75 5.79 2.53 -3.51
C GLN A 75 4.58 1.75 -4.01
N ALA A 76 3.89 2.27 -5.02
CA ALA A 76 2.72 1.62 -5.59
C ALA A 76 3.09 0.43 -6.48
N SER A 77 2.27 -0.62 -6.47
CA SER A 77 2.35 -1.69 -7.45
C SER A 77 1.68 -1.28 -8.76
N ASN A 78 1.93 -2.01 -9.85
CA ASN A 78 1.24 -1.78 -11.13
C ASN A 78 -0.28 -1.83 -11.01
N ARG A 79 -0.82 -2.60 -10.05
CA ARG A 79 -2.26 -2.73 -9.83
C ARG A 79 -2.88 -1.44 -9.31
N PHE A 80 -2.15 -0.65 -8.52
CA PHE A 80 -2.62 0.67 -8.10
C PHE A 80 -2.78 1.61 -9.29
N ASN A 81 -1.92 1.50 -10.30
CA ASN A 81 -1.98 2.35 -11.50
C ASN A 81 -3.24 2.10 -12.33
N GLU A 82 -3.76 0.87 -12.29
CA GLU A 82 -4.96 0.43 -13.01
C GLU A 82 -6.26 0.91 -12.34
N LEU A 83 -6.19 1.34 -11.07
CA LEU A 83 -7.34 1.85 -10.34
C LEU A 83 -7.85 3.16 -10.93
N THR A 84 -9.17 3.31 -10.90
CA THR A 84 -9.80 4.61 -11.18
C THR A 84 -9.45 5.63 -10.11
N LYS A 85 -9.66 6.91 -10.41
CA LYS A 85 -9.36 8.01 -9.46
C LYS A 85 -10.13 7.89 -8.14
N ASP A 86 -11.38 7.45 -8.19
CA ASP A 86 -12.19 7.15 -7.00
C ASP A 86 -11.62 5.96 -6.21
N GLU A 87 -11.24 4.88 -6.89
CA GLU A 87 -10.67 3.71 -6.22
C GLU A 87 -9.32 4.01 -5.57
N LYS A 88 -8.45 4.77 -6.25
CA LYS A 88 -7.21 5.28 -5.63
C LYS A 88 -7.52 6.09 -4.38
N TYR A 89 -8.60 6.90 -4.42
CA TYR A 89 -9.00 7.66 -3.24
C TYR A 89 -9.35 6.75 -2.07
N TYR A 90 -10.23 5.78 -2.27
CA TYR A 90 -10.64 4.89 -1.19
C TYR A 90 -9.48 4.01 -0.69
N LYS A 91 -8.54 3.61 -1.57
CA LYS A 91 -7.33 2.90 -1.13
C LYS A 91 -6.42 3.75 -0.25
N MET A 92 -6.23 5.02 -0.59
CA MET A 92 -5.49 5.94 0.28
C MET A 92 -6.17 6.09 1.63
N VAL A 93 -7.51 6.17 1.67
CA VAL A 93 -8.25 6.21 2.94
C VAL A 93 -8.10 4.91 3.74
N ASP A 94 -8.12 3.74 3.10
CA ASP A 94 -7.91 2.46 3.77
C ASP A 94 -6.54 2.38 4.44
N ILE A 95 -5.49 2.91 3.79
CA ILE A 95 -4.15 3.01 4.37
C ILE A 95 -4.19 3.85 5.64
N VAL A 96 -4.79 5.05 5.58
CA VAL A 96 -4.89 5.93 6.75
C VAL A 96 -5.64 5.24 7.88
N LYS A 97 -6.81 4.66 7.60
CA LYS A 97 -7.61 3.95 8.61
C LYS A 97 -6.83 2.81 9.25
N LYS A 98 -6.15 1.99 8.45
CA LYS A 98 -5.38 0.86 8.97
C LYS A 98 -4.28 1.31 9.93
N ILE A 99 -3.58 2.39 9.59
CA ILE A 99 -2.54 2.97 10.43
C ILE A 99 -3.15 3.55 11.71
N MET A 100 -4.26 4.29 11.61
CA MET A 100 -4.88 4.96 12.75
C MET A 100 -5.59 4.01 13.72
N ASP A 101 -6.11 2.87 13.22
CA ASP A 101 -6.68 1.81 14.06
C ASP A 101 -5.62 1.17 14.95
N ASP A 102 -4.40 0.98 14.43
CA ASP A 102 -3.30 0.37 15.16
C ASP A 102 -2.53 1.42 16.00
N TYR A 103 -2.52 2.69 15.57
CA TYR A 103 -1.74 3.78 16.15
C TYR A 103 -2.59 5.04 16.33
N TYR A 104 -3.33 5.08 17.45
CA TYR A 104 -4.17 6.23 17.80
C TYR A 104 -3.35 7.53 17.80
N ASN A 105 -3.75 8.49 16.95
CA ASN A 105 -3.11 9.79 16.69
C ASN A 105 -1.79 9.78 15.89
N GLY A 106 -1.41 8.67 15.26
CA GLY A 106 -0.21 8.62 14.43
C GLY A 106 1.11 8.81 15.20
N ASP A 107 1.13 8.48 16.49
CA ASP A 107 2.33 8.58 17.34
C ASP A 107 3.35 7.47 17.02
N LEU A 108 4.49 7.86 16.46
CA LEU A 108 5.60 6.97 16.14
C LEU A 108 6.55 6.74 17.31
N ASP A 109 6.44 7.52 18.40
CA ASP A 109 7.42 7.63 19.49
C ASP A 109 8.84 7.97 18.99
N CYS A 110 9.58 8.76 19.78
CA CYS A 110 11.03 8.82 19.62
C CYS A 110 11.64 8.39 20.94
N ASP A 111 12.61 7.47 20.92
CA ASP A 111 13.28 6.95 22.13
C ASP A 111 14.23 7.98 22.79
N VAL A 112 13.85 9.26 22.81
CA VAL A 112 14.63 10.41 23.30
C VAL A 112 13.75 11.25 24.22
N GLU A 113 14.30 11.61 25.39
CA GLU A 113 13.59 12.43 26.38
C GLU A 113 13.21 13.80 25.80
N LYS A 114 11.93 14.18 25.93
CA LYS A 114 11.36 15.44 25.42
C LYS A 114 11.38 15.55 23.89
N THR A 115 11.27 14.42 23.22
CA THR A 115 11.13 14.37 21.76
C THR A 115 9.86 13.62 21.40
N GLY A 116 9.13 14.09 20.39
CA GLY A 116 7.92 13.44 19.89
C GLY A 116 8.02 13.21 18.39
N CYS A 117 7.54 12.07 17.91
CA CYS A 117 7.55 11.68 16.50
C CYS A 117 6.10 11.40 16.09
N SER A 118 5.59 12.11 15.08
CA SER A 118 4.22 11.97 14.59
C SER A 118 4.18 11.74 13.08
N ILE A 119 3.17 11.00 12.63
CA ILE A 119 2.83 10.88 11.22
C ILE A 119 2.04 12.12 10.82
N GLU A 120 2.64 12.97 10.01
CA GLU A 120 1.94 14.13 9.43
C GLU A 120 1.21 13.70 8.16
N ASN A 121 1.85 12.89 7.31
CA ASN A 121 1.34 12.57 5.99
C ASN A 121 1.55 11.11 5.61
N ILE A 122 0.71 10.64 4.70
CA ILE A 122 0.92 9.38 3.98
C ILE A 122 0.92 9.71 2.49
N GLU A 123 1.89 9.17 1.76
CA GLU A 123 1.96 9.29 0.31
C GLU A 123 2.18 7.95 -0.37
N VAL A 124 1.61 7.82 -1.57
CA VAL A 124 1.81 6.69 -2.47
C VAL A 124 2.42 7.20 -3.76
N ILE A 125 3.58 6.66 -4.13
CA ILE A 125 4.32 7.00 -5.35
C ILE A 125 3.98 5.96 -6.43
N SER A 126 3.42 6.42 -7.54
CA SER A 126 2.92 5.58 -8.64
C SER A 126 3.50 6.09 -9.97
N GLY A 127 4.71 5.60 -10.32
CA GLY A 127 5.43 6.08 -11.50
C GLY A 127 5.91 7.52 -11.31
N GLU A 128 5.42 8.45 -12.14
CA GLU A 128 5.70 9.88 -12.01
C GLU A 128 4.68 10.61 -11.10
N ASP A 129 3.60 9.93 -10.72
CA ASP A 129 2.55 10.52 -9.90
C ASP A 129 2.79 10.27 -8.41
N THR A 130 2.51 11.28 -7.57
CA THR A 130 2.50 11.17 -6.11
C THR A 130 1.11 11.51 -5.59
N TYR A 131 0.54 10.60 -4.79
CA TYR A 131 -0.76 10.74 -4.16
C TYR A 131 -0.54 10.95 -2.66
N LYS A 132 -0.76 12.17 -2.18
CA LYS A 132 -0.61 12.52 -0.76
C LYS A 132 -2.00 12.67 -0.15
N ILE A 133 -2.27 12.02 0.97
CA ILE A 133 -3.55 12.15 1.67
C ILE A 133 -3.40 13.07 2.89
N ASP A 134 -4.19 14.15 2.87
CA ASP A 134 -4.38 15.01 4.03
C ASP A 134 -5.57 14.46 4.80
N TYR A 135 -5.37 14.19 6.09
CA TYR A 135 -6.41 13.74 7.00
C TYR A 135 -6.57 14.77 8.12
N GLU A 136 -7.79 15.28 8.30
CA GLU A 136 -8.11 16.16 9.41
C GLU A 136 -9.21 15.52 10.27
N GLU A 137 -8.95 15.41 11.57
CA GLU A 137 -9.95 14.96 12.55
C GLU A 137 -10.68 16.17 13.14
N TRP A 138 -11.97 16.33 12.82
CA TRP A 138 -12.83 17.37 13.39
C TRP A 138 -14.02 16.75 14.10
N GLU A 139 -14.06 16.86 15.43
CA GLU A 139 -15.26 16.59 16.23
C GLU A 139 -15.98 15.27 15.87
N SER A 140 -15.23 14.17 15.69
CA SER A 140 -15.67 12.80 15.31
C SER A 140 -15.94 12.51 13.82
N ASP A 141 -15.82 13.51 12.94
CA ASP A 141 -15.81 13.30 11.48
C ASP A 141 -14.36 13.34 10.96
N HIS A 142 -13.97 12.29 10.22
CA HIS A 142 -12.69 12.27 9.52
C HIS A 142 -12.89 12.86 8.13
N ASN A 143 -12.13 13.91 7.80
CA ASN A 143 -12.15 14.50 6.48
C ASN A 143 -10.88 14.12 5.72
N TYR A 144 -11.04 13.38 4.64
CA TYR A 144 -9.94 12.94 3.79
C TYR A 144 -9.96 13.67 2.46
N THR A 145 -8.82 14.24 2.10
CA THR A 145 -8.59 14.89 0.81
C THR A 145 -7.26 14.39 0.24
N ILE A 146 -7.22 14.10 -1.06
CA ILE A 146 -5.98 13.66 -1.71
C ILE A 146 -5.45 14.76 -2.60
N ASN A 147 -4.17 15.08 -2.44
CA ASN A 147 -3.41 15.91 -3.34
C ASN A 147 -2.62 15.04 -4.31
N ILE A 148 -2.89 15.19 -5.60
CA ILE A 148 -2.16 14.52 -6.67
C ILE A 148 -1.11 15.49 -7.20
N ASN A 149 0.15 15.06 -7.21
CA ASN A 149 1.30 15.84 -7.69
C ASN A 149 1.40 17.24 -7.08
N SER A 150 1.00 17.38 -5.81
CA SER A 150 1.02 18.63 -5.04
C SER A 150 0.22 19.79 -5.67
N GLY A 151 -0.69 19.52 -6.61
CA GLY A 151 -1.38 20.56 -7.38
C GLY A 151 -2.85 20.31 -7.66
N GLU A 152 -3.32 19.06 -7.60
CA GLU A 152 -4.72 18.74 -7.79
C GLU A 152 -5.32 18.14 -6.52
N GLU A 153 -6.21 18.90 -5.87
CA GLU A 153 -7.04 18.40 -4.79
C GLU A 153 -8.17 17.52 -5.34
N TYR A 154 -8.34 16.33 -4.76
CA TYR A 154 -9.34 15.37 -5.17
C TYR A 154 -10.12 14.79 -4.00
N LYS A 155 -11.44 14.77 -4.17
CA LYS A 155 -12.39 14.07 -3.31
C LYS A 155 -13.56 13.55 -4.16
N PRO A 156 -13.98 12.28 -4.04
CA PRO A 156 -15.12 11.76 -4.77
C PRO A 156 -16.39 12.57 -4.50
N LYS A 157 -17.25 12.71 -5.51
CA LYS A 157 -18.50 13.47 -5.37
C LYS A 157 -19.40 12.93 -4.24
N ALA A 158 -19.43 11.62 -4.06
CA ALA A 158 -20.18 10.97 -2.97
C ALA A 158 -19.76 11.48 -1.58
N GLU A 159 -18.45 11.70 -1.39
CA GLU A 159 -17.85 12.21 -0.16
C GLU A 159 -17.99 13.74 -0.03
N GLN A 160 -18.13 14.48 -1.14
CA GLN A 160 -18.39 15.93 -1.13
C GLN A 160 -19.83 16.25 -0.72
N ASP A 161 -20.79 15.46 -1.19
CA ASP A 161 -22.23 15.75 -1.02
C ASP A 161 -22.75 15.41 0.40
N LYS A 162 -21.93 14.85 1.31
CA LYS A 162 -22.26 14.44 2.70
C LYS A 162 -23.62 13.73 2.86
N VAL A 163 -24.08 12.97 1.85
CA VAL A 163 -25.29 12.13 1.95
C VAL A 163 -24.91 10.77 2.55
N SER A 164 -24.43 10.76 3.79
CA SER A 164 -24.08 9.56 4.56
C SER A 164 -23.38 8.44 3.76
N ALA A 165 -22.56 8.77 2.77
CA ALA A 165 -21.60 7.84 2.23
C ALA A 165 -20.41 7.97 3.16
N SER A 166 -20.38 7.17 4.22
CA SER A 166 -19.08 6.92 4.83
C SER A 166 -18.32 6.06 3.84
N VAL A 167 -16.99 6.17 3.87
CA VAL A 167 -16.09 5.23 3.21
C VAL A 167 -16.53 3.78 3.47
N ASP A 168 -17.05 3.49 4.68
CA ASP A 168 -17.59 2.16 5.03
C ASP A 168 -18.83 1.80 4.22
N LYS A 169 -19.69 2.76 3.86
CA LYS A 169 -20.85 2.53 2.99
C LYS A 169 -20.45 2.32 1.52
N TYR A 170 -19.40 2.97 1.03
CA TYR A 170 -18.86 2.69 -0.32
C TYR A 170 -18.37 1.25 -0.40
N PHE A 171 -17.68 0.77 0.64
CA PHE A 171 -17.29 -0.63 0.74
C PHE A 171 -18.49 -1.54 1.01
N GLU A 172 -19.45 -1.21 1.87
CA GLU A 172 -20.66 -2.02 2.02
C GLU A 172 -21.46 -2.12 0.71
N GLU A 173 -21.51 -1.09 -0.14
CA GLU A 173 -22.21 -1.18 -1.44
C GLU A 173 -21.39 -1.93 -2.50
N LYS A 174 -20.04 -1.92 -2.42
CA LYS A 174 -19.15 -2.73 -3.27
C LYS A 174 -19.09 -4.19 -2.82
N ASP A 175 -19.03 -4.43 -1.51
CA ASP A 175 -19.12 -5.73 -0.84
C ASP A 175 -20.56 -6.28 -0.86
N ASN A 176 -21.61 -5.46 -1.03
CA ASN A 176 -22.96 -5.99 -1.33
C ASN A 176 -23.10 -6.46 -2.80
N GLN A 177 -22.06 -6.31 -3.63
CA GLN A 177 -21.88 -7.13 -4.83
C GLN A 177 -21.08 -8.42 -4.57
N ASP A 178 -20.67 -8.70 -3.32
CA ASP A 178 -20.09 -9.98 -2.87
C ASP A 178 -21.16 -11.04 -2.80
N THR A 179 -21.45 -11.53 -3.99
CA THR A 179 -22.00 -12.86 -4.12
C THR A 179 -20.85 -13.83 -3.97
N GLU A 180 -20.96 -14.73 -2.99
CA GLU A 180 -20.15 -15.93 -2.90
C GLU A 180 -20.03 -16.51 -4.32
N THR A 181 -18.81 -16.49 -4.85
CA THR A 181 -18.56 -16.91 -6.23
C THR A 181 -17.80 -18.23 -6.17
N THR A 182 -18.28 -19.24 -6.90
CA THR A 182 -17.64 -20.56 -7.01
C THR A 182 -17.20 -20.82 -8.44
N ILE A 183 -16.18 -21.68 -8.62
CA ILE A 183 -15.64 -22.02 -9.95
C ILE A 183 -16.26 -23.28 -10.58
N ASP A 184 -17.12 -24.00 -9.85
CA ASP A 184 -17.57 -25.35 -10.20
C ASP A 184 -18.29 -25.49 -11.55
N SER A 185 -18.87 -24.40 -12.05
CA SER A 185 -19.57 -24.37 -13.34
C SER A 185 -19.11 -23.25 -14.26
N LYS A 186 -17.95 -22.64 -13.99
CA LYS A 186 -17.43 -21.51 -14.75
C LYS A 186 -16.40 -21.96 -15.78
N ASN A 187 -16.41 -21.33 -16.94
CA ASN A 187 -15.35 -21.42 -17.95
C ASN A 187 -14.69 -20.04 -18.14
N GLY A 188 -13.74 -19.94 -19.08
CA GLY A 188 -13.04 -18.70 -19.35
C GLY A 188 -13.94 -17.53 -19.76
N ASN A 189 -15.06 -17.78 -20.45
CA ASN A 189 -16.01 -16.70 -20.76
C ASN A 189 -16.74 -16.19 -19.51
N ASP A 190 -16.98 -17.05 -18.52
CA ASP A 190 -17.55 -16.61 -17.25
C ASP A 190 -16.50 -15.84 -16.45
N TRP A 191 -15.27 -16.37 -16.40
CA TRP A 191 -14.14 -15.82 -15.64
C TRP A 191 -13.79 -14.37 -16.04
N ILE A 192 -13.65 -14.10 -17.34
CA ILE A 192 -13.30 -12.75 -17.82
C ILE A 192 -14.36 -11.69 -17.53
N ASN A 193 -15.59 -12.12 -17.21
CA ASN A 193 -16.70 -11.23 -16.84
C ASN A 193 -16.85 -11.07 -15.32
N LEU A 194 -16.04 -11.77 -14.52
CA LEU A 194 -16.00 -11.59 -13.07
C LEU A 194 -15.22 -10.33 -12.71
N THR A 195 -15.66 -9.66 -11.65
CA THR A 195 -14.85 -8.63 -11.00
C THR A 195 -13.65 -9.28 -10.28
N ASP A 196 -12.61 -8.50 -9.99
CA ASP A 196 -11.45 -9.00 -9.25
C ASP A 196 -11.82 -9.61 -7.90
N ASN A 197 -12.83 -9.05 -7.21
CA ASN A 197 -13.29 -9.61 -5.94
C ASN A 197 -14.03 -10.93 -6.11
N GLN A 198 -14.87 -11.03 -7.15
CA GLN A 198 -15.52 -12.31 -7.50
C GLN A 198 -14.49 -13.37 -7.87
N LYS A 199 -13.42 -13.01 -8.58
CA LYS A 199 -12.30 -13.91 -8.88
C LYS A 199 -11.59 -14.34 -7.60
N PHE A 200 -11.32 -13.43 -6.68
CA PHE A 200 -10.73 -13.72 -5.38
C PHE A 200 -11.54 -14.75 -4.59
N HIS A 201 -12.84 -14.48 -4.36
CA HIS A 201 -13.72 -15.44 -3.69
C HIS A 201 -13.78 -16.80 -4.40
N ALA A 202 -13.77 -16.79 -5.74
CA ALA A 202 -13.79 -18.01 -6.53
C ALA A 202 -12.52 -18.86 -6.32
N VAL A 203 -11.35 -18.24 -6.25
CA VAL A 203 -10.09 -18.94 -5.96
C VAL A 203 -10.00 -19.35 -4.49
N SER A 204 -10.35 -18.49 -3.52
CA SER A 204 -10.34 -18.84 -2.10
C SER A 204 -11.25 -20.04 -1.81
N ASN A 205 -12.44 -20.09 -2.41
CA ASN A 205 -13.34 -21.24 -2.28
C ASN A 205 -12.73 -22.52 -2.85
N ALA A 206 -12.01 -22.42 -3.98
CA ALA A 206 -11.31 -23.55 -4.57
C ALA A 206 -10.16 -24.04 -3.66
N PHE A 207 -9.40 -23.11 -3.08
CA PHE A 207 -8.32 -23.41 -2.15
C PHE A 207 -8.82 -24.11 -0.90
N TYR A 208 -9.88 -23.58 -0.29
CA TYR A 208 -10.53 -24.21 0.86
C TYR A 208 -10.95 -25.66 0.56
N ASN A 209 -11.48 -25.91 -0.63
CA ASN A 209 -11.84 -27.26 -1.05
C ASN A 209 -10.63 -28.19 -1.27
N LEU A 210 -9.53 -27.66 -1.80
CA LEU A 210 -8.28 -28.40 -2.03
C LEU A 210 -7.56 -28.72 -0.71
N ASP A 211 -7.50 -27.76 0.21
CA ASP A 211 -6.93 -27.94 1.55
C ASP A 211 -7.70 -29.02 2.33
N ASN A 212 -9.04 -28.97 2.28
CA ASN A 212 -9.89 -30.03 2.85
C ASN A 212 -9.68 -31.42 2.22
N GLN A 213 -9.09 -31.49 1.01
CA GLN A 213 -8.70 -32.75 0.34
C GLN A 213 -7.25 -33.16 0.59
N GLY A 214 -6.52 -32.39 1.41
CA GLY A 214 -5.14 -32.61 1.82
C GLY A 214 -4.11 -32.19 0.76
N TYR A 215 -4.43 -31.21 -0.08
CA TYR A 215 -3.45 -30.58 -0.97
C TYR A 215 -2.74 -29.44 -0.25
N THR A 216 -1.46 -29.22 -0.60
CA THR A 216 -0.68 -28.06 -0.19
C THR A 216 -0.68 -27.04 -1.32
N ILE A 217 -0.96 -25.78 -0.98
CA ILE A 217 -0.95 -24.64 -1.89
C ILE A 217 0.11 -23.66 -1.38
N THR A 218 1.09 -23.31 -2.22
CA THR A 218 2.22 -22.46 -1.80
C THR A 218 2.15 -21.03 -2.29
N GLU A 219 1.15 -20.70 -3.11
CA GLU A 219 0.95 -19.38 -3.70
C GLU A 219 -0.43 -18.83 -3.33
N THR A 220 -0.58 -17.51 -3.39
CA THR A 220 -1.81 -16.81 -2.98
C THR A 220 -2.87 -16.83 -4.07
N GLU A 221 -4.11 -16.47 -3.73
CA GLU A 221 -5.23 -16.36 -4.67
C GLU A 221 -4.89 -15.45 -5.85
N TYR A 222 -4.20 -14.33 -5.59
CA TYR A 222 -3.82 -13.37 -6.62
C TYR A 222 -2.86 -13.95 -7.65
N TYR A 223 -1.93 -14.82 -7.25
CA TYR A 223 -1.08 -15.54 -8.20
C TYR A 223 -1.93 -16.33 -9.21
N TYR A 224 -2.93 -17.08 -8.73
CA TYR A 224 -3.79 -17.87 -9.60
C TYR A 224 -4.75 -16.99 -10.40
N ILE A 225 -5.21 -15.86 -9.85
CA ILE A 225 -6.03 -14.91 -10.61
C ILE A 225 -5.24 -14.42 -11.83
N SER A 226 -4.01 -13.95 -11.63
CA SER A 226 -3.16 -13.49 -12.74
C SER A 226 -2.85 -14.61 -13.72
N ALA A 227 -2.55 -15.82 -13.25
CA ALA A 227 -2.29 -16.96 -14.13
C ALA A 227 -3.52 -17.39 -14.93
N LEU A 228 -4.72 -17.33 -14.34
CA LEU A 228 -5.98 -17.63 -15.01
C LEU A 228 -6.37 -16.54 -16.00
N ASP A 229 -6.16 -15.27 -15.66
CA ASP A 229 -6.36 -14.13 -16.57
C ASP A 229 -5.47 -14.25 -17.80
N GLU A 230 -4.19 -14.59 -17.61
CA GLU A 230 -3.26 -14.85 -18.72
C GLU A 230 -3.70 -16.08 -19.53
N PHE A 231 -4.08 -17.18 -18.87
CA PHE A 231 -4.57 -18.40 -19.53
C PHE A 231 -5.80 -18.13 -20.41
N TYR A 232 -6.72 -17.26 -19.98
CA TYR A 232 -7.96 -16.93 -20.70
C TYR A 232 -7.87 -15.70 -21.61
N SER A 233 -6.69 -15.08 -21.71
CA SER A 233 -6.43 -14.00 -22.65
C SER A 233 -6.66 -14.43 -24.11
N ASP A 234 -6.32 -15.69 -24.44
CA ASP A 234 -6.62 -16.31 -25.73
C ASP A 234 -8.06 -16.82 -25.78
N SER A 235 -8.82 -16.39 -26.80
CA SER A 235 -10.15 -16.91 -27.10
C SER A 235 -10.24 -18.44 -27.25
N THR A 236 -9.14 -19.11 -27.64
CA THR A 236 -9.13 -20.57 -27.85
C THR A 236 -9.17 -21.37 -26.55
N THR A 237 -8.78 -20.79 -25.42
CA THR A 237 -8.76 -21.45 -24.11
C THR A 237 -10.05 -21.25 -23.33
N ARG A 238 -10.93 -20.32 -23.74
CA ARG A 238 -12.12 -19.89 -22.99
C ARG A 238 -13.19 -20.95 -22.78
N SER A 239 -13.16 -22.04 -23.54
CA SER A 239 -14.05 -23.20 -23.31
C SER A 239 -13.58 -24.10 -22.17
N THR A 240 -12.33 -24.00 -21.75
CA THR A 240 -11.75 -24.76 -20.63
C THR A 240 -12.39 -24.31 -19.32
N SER A 241 -12.77 -25.27 -18.46
CA SER A 241 -13.34 -24.94 -17.14
C SER A 241 -12.31 -24.29 -16.23
N VAL A 242 -12.75 -23.38 -15.36
CA VAL A 242 -11.86 -22.67 -14.43
C VAL A 242 -11.19 -23.64 -13.46
N ASN A 243 -11.90 -24.67 -13.00
CA ASN A 243 -11.35 -25.75 -12.18
C ASN A 243 -10.18 -26.46 -12.87
N GLU A 244 -10.33 -26.81 -14.15
CA GLU A 244 -9.28 -27.50 -14.92
C GLU A 244 -8.08 -26.59 -15.17
N ALA A 245 -8.32 -25.31 -15.49
CA ALA A 245 -7.25 -24.34 -15.68
C ALA A 245 -6.48 -24.10 -14.37
N LEU A 246 -7.17 -23.92 -13.24
CA LEU A 246 -6.55 -23.72 -11.91
C LEU A 246 -5.69 -24.91 -11.51
N ALA A 247 -6.22 -26.13 -11.65
CA ALA A 247 -5.48 -27.35 -11.37
C ALA A 247 -4.26 -27.51 -12.30
N SER A 248 -4.40 -27.17 -13.58
CA SER A 248 -3.32 -27.23 -14.57
C SER A 248 -2.21 -26.23 -14.25
N VAL A 249 -2.57 -24.96 -13.99
CA VAL A 249 -1.65 -23.91 -13.55
C VAL A 249 -0.88 -24.40 -12.32
N GLY A 250 -1.60 -24.77 -11.26
CA GLY A 250 -1.00 -25.17 -9.99
C GLY A 250 -0.10 -26.39 -10.07
N THR A 251 -0.46 -27.38 -10.90
CA THR A 251 0.36 -28.58 -11.09
C THR A 251 1.59 -28.28 -11.94
N MET A 252 1.45 -27.48 -13.00
CA MET A 252 2.55 -27.14 -13.92
C MET A 252 3.58 -26.21 -13.28
N SER A 253 3.14 -25.28 -12.43
CA SER A 253 4.01 -24.39 -11.65
C SER A 253 4.60 -25.09 -10.42
N GLY A 254 4.06 -26.24 -10.00
CA GLY A 254 4.44 -26.93 -8.78
C GLY A 254 3.95 -26.25 -7.50
N THR A 255 2.92 -25.40 -7.61
CA THR A 255 2.38 -24.59 -6.50
C THR A 255 1.13 -25.21 -5.87
N ILE A 256 0.55 -26.25 -6.49
CA ILE A 256 -0.41 -27.19 -5.88
C ILE A 256 0.16 -28.59 -5.96
N TYR A 257 0.31 -29.25 -4.82
CA TYR A 257 0.75 -30.64 -4.75
C TYR A 257 0.16 -31.36 -3.53
N LYS A 258 0.42 -32.65 -3.44
CA LYS A 258 -0.01 -33.51 -2.35
C LYS A 258 1.17 -34.17 -1.68
#